data_AF-A0A5D0IZ72-F1
#
_entry.id   AF-A0A5D0IZ72-F1
#
_cell.length_a   1.000
_cell.length_b   1.000
_cell.length_c   1.000
_cell.angle_alpha   90.00
_cell.angle_beta   90.00
_cell.angle_gamma   90.00
#
_symmetry.space_group_name_H-M   'P 1'
#
loop_
_entity.id
_entity.type
_entity.pdbx_description
1 polymer ?
#
loop_
_entity_poly.entity_id
_entity_poly.type
_entity_poly.pdbx_seq_one_letter_code
_entity_poly.pdbx_strand_id
1 'polypeptide(L)'
;KNFPAEYQSFLQTEQTDFATYQGGNAMRDMLEEDTRLAVLWAGYGFSKDYNQGRGHQYAVEDIHNTLRTGGPKGEGDGPMPATCWTCKSPDVPRLMNEIGI
;
A
#
# COMPACT_ATOMS: atom_id res chain seq x y z
N LYS A 1 26.30 11.11 8.53
CA LYS A 1 25.52 10.06 7.82
C LYS A 1 26.00 8.73 8.34
N ASN A 2 25.13 7.95 8.97
CA ASN A 2 25.54 6.80 9.80
C ASN A 2 25.51 5.46 9.06
N PHE A 3 24.60 5.31 8.08
CA PHE A 3 24.38 4.05 7.33
C PHE A 3 24.19 4.33 5.83
N PRO A 4 25.22 4.84 5.15
CA PRO A 4 25.09 5.27 3.75
C PRO A 4 24.84 4.11 2.80
N ALA A 5 25.45 2.93 3.02
CA ALA A 5 25.30 1.79 2.11
C ALA A 5 23.90 1.18 2.20
N GLU A 6 23.39 1.03 3.42
CA GLU A 6 22.05 0.51 3.72
C GLU A 6 20.98 1.45 3.17
N TYR A 7 21.16 2.76 3.37
CA TYR A 7 20.24 3.76 2.81
C TYR A 7 20.24 3.72 1.27
N GLN A 8 21.40 3.59 0.62
CA GLN A 8 21.46 3.44 -0.83
C GLN A 8 20.80 2.15 -1.32
N SER A 9 20.95 1.04 -0.60
CA SER A 9 20.23 -0.21 -0.91
C SER A 9 18.72 -0.04 -0.76
N PHE A 10 18.26 0.66 0.27
CA PHE A 10 16.83 0.93 0.46
C PHE A 10 16.23 1.77 -0.68
N LEU A 11 16.97 2.77 -1.19
CA LEU A 11 16.52 3.59 -2.33
C LEU A 11 16.31 2.76 -3.62
N GLN A 12 16.95 1.60 -3.75
CA GLN A 12 16.69 0.70 -4.89
C GLN A 12 15.25 0.18 -4.92
N THR A 13 14.50 0.26 -3.80
CA THR A 13 13.07 -0.05 -3.76
C THR A 13 12.19 0.95 -4.53
N GLU A 14 12.76 2.06 -5.00
CA GLU A 14 12.13 2.96 -5.98
C GLU A 14 12.00 2.34 -7.38
N GLN A 15 12.77 1.29 -7.68
CA GLN A 15 12.66 0.63 -8.98
C GLN A 15 11.37 -0.21 -9.04
N THR A 16 10.63 -0.10 -10.14
CA THR A 16 9.34 -0.77 -10.36
C THR A 16 9.20 -1.34 -11.77
N ASP A 17 10.30 -1.76 -12.39
CA ASP A 17 10.37 -2.21 -13.78
C ASP A 17 10.62 -3.73 -13.93
N PHE A 18 10.76 -4.45 -12.82
CA PHE A 18 10.98 -5.89 -12.81
C PHE A 18 9.65 -6.67 -12.78
N ALA A 19 9.46 -7.53 -13.77
CA ALA A 19 8.30 -8.41 -13.89
C ALA A 19 8.73 -9.83 -14.28
N THR A 20 8.12 -10.83 -13.65
CA THR A 20 8.26 -12.25 -13.99
C THR A 20 6.89 -12.91 -14.04
N TYR A 21 6.85 -14.17 -14.48
CA TYR A 21 5.63 -14.97 -14.47
C TYR A 21 4.99 -15.06 -13.07
N GLN A 22 5.80 -15.17 -12.01
CA GLN A 22 5.34 -15.29 -10.62
C GLN A 22 5.13 -13.94 -9.93
N GLY A 23 5.41 -12.82 -10.61
CA GLY A 23 5.32 -11.48 -10.05
C GLY A 23 6.63 -10.70 -10.10
N GLY A 24 6.69 -9.57 -9.42
CA GLY A 24 7.83 -8.67 -9.44
C GLY A 24 7.55 -7.41 -8.62
N ASN A 25 8.18 -6.30 -8.99
CA ASN A 25 7.90 -4.98 -8.40
C ASN A 25 7.17 -4.04 -9.39
N ALA A 26 6.97 -4.48 -10.63
CA ALA A 26 6.14 -3.77 -11.59
C ALA A 26 4.68 -3.75 -11.14
N MET A 27 4.04 -2.58 -11.32
CA MET A 27 2.62 -2.44 -11.03
C MET A 27 1.80 -3.29 -12.00
N ARG A 28 0.92 -4.11 -11.42
CA ARG A 28 0.01 -4.99 -12.15
C ARG A 28 -1.35 -4.90 -11.50
N ASP A 29 -2.37 -4.63 -12.30
CA ASP A 29 -3.76 -4.66 -11.88
C ASP A 29 -4.23 -6.12 -11.83
N MET A 30 -4.37 -6.64 -10.61
CA MET A 30 -4.75 -8.04 -10.41
C MET A 30 -6.23 -8.26 -10.72
N LEU A 31 -7.07 -7.23 -10.69
CA LEU A 31 -8.48 -7.33 -11.06
C LEU A 31 -8.65 -7.38 -12.57
N GLU A 32 -7.79 -6.70 -13.33
CA GLU A 32 -7.73 -6.83 -14.79
C GLU A 32 -7.17 -8.20 -15.21
N GLU A 33 -6.12 -8.67 -14.54
CA GLU A 33 -5.52 -9.97 -14.86
C GLU A 33 -6.41 -11.17 -14.46
N ASP A 34 -7.13 -11.08 -13.35
CA ASP A 34 -8.10 -12.08 -12.91
C ASP A 34 -9.42 -11.44 -12.48
N THR A 35 -10.27 -11.21 -13.47
CA THR A 35 -11.60 -10.59 -13.29
C THR A 35 -12.53 -11.34 -12.34
N ARG A 36 -12.26 -12.61 -12.05
CA ARG A 36 -13.03 -13.36 -11.04
C ARG A 36 -12.85 -12.77 -9.65
N LEU A 37 -11.71 -12.15 -9.35
CA LEU A 37 -11.43 -11.51 -8.06
C LEU A 37 -12.44 -10.40 -7.75
N ALA A 38 -12.85 -9.62 -8.76
CA ALA A 38 -13.87 -8.58 -8.59
C ALA A 38 -15.24 -9.17 -8.18
N VAL A 39 -15.60 -10.33 -8.75
CA VAL A 39 -16.86 -11.03 -8.42
C VAL A 39 -16.76 -11.73 -7.06
N LEU A 40 -15.65 -12.42 -6.78
CA LEU A 40 -15.43 -13.14 -5.53
C LEU A 40 -15.40 -12.21 -4.32
N TRP A 41 -14.96 -10.97 -4.50
CA TRP A 41 -14.90 -9.95 -3.45
C TRP A 41 -16.03 -8.92 -3.53
N ALA A 42 -17.11 -9.22 -4.28
CA ALA A 42 -18.22 -8.31 -4.46
C ALA A 42 -18.77 -7.81 -3.11
N GLY A 43 -18.89 -6.49 -2.98
CA GLY A 43 -19.31 -5.81 -1.75
C GLY A 43 -18.18 -5.48 -0.78
N TYR A 44 -16.93 -5.83 -1.09
CA TYR A 44 -15.76 -5.53 -0.26
C TYR A 44 -14.78 -4.58 -0.96
N GLY A 45 -13.94 -3.87 -0.20
CA GLY A 45 -13.02 -2.88 -0.75
C GLY A 45 -12.09 -3.46 -1.84
N PHE A 46 -11.69 -4.71 -1.70
CA PHE A 46 -10.80 -5.41 -2.63
C PHE A 46 -11.40 -5.62 -4.03
N SER A 47 -12.73 -5.58 -4.19
CA SER A 47 -13.34 -5.63 -5.54
C SER A 47 -13.24 -4.30 -6.30
N LYS A 48 -12.77 -3.22 -5.65
CA LYS A 48 -12.65 -1.89 -6.26
C LYS A 48 -11.26 -1.68 -6.86
N ASP A 49 -10.23 -2.15 -6.16
CA ASP A 49 -8.84 -1.97 -6.53
C ASP A 49 -7.93 -2.93 -5.76
N TYR A 50 -7.12 -3.68 -6.48
CA TYR A 50 -6.14 -4.61 -5.93
C TYR A 50 -4.98 -4.78 -6.92
N ASN A 51 -3.81 -4.25 -6.55
CA ASN A 51 -2.61 -4.30 -7.36
C ASN A 51 -1.53 -5.18 -6.71
N GLN A 52 -0.62 -5.72 -7.52
CA GLN A 52 0.60 -6.36 -7.04
C GLN A 52 1.41 -5.38 -6.17
N GLY A 53 2.01 -5.88 -5.09
CA GLY A 53 2.88 -5.08 -4.24
C GLY A 53 4.18 -4.67 -4.95
N ARG A 54 4.67 -3.47 -4.64
CA ARG A 54 5.97 -2.93 -5.09
C ARG A 54 6.86 -2.57 -3.90
N GLY A 55 7.98 -1.90 -4.17
CA GLY A 55 8.99 -1.59 -3.14
C GLY A 55 8.46 -0.73 -1.99
N HIS A 56 9.07 -0.88 -0.80
CA HIS A 56 8.63 -0.21 0.43
C HIS A 56 8.61 1.32 0.35
N GLN A 57 9.40 1.95 -0.54
CA GLN A 57 9.35 3.39 -0.76
C GLN A 57 7.93 3.90 -1.10
N TYR A 58 7.12 3.06 -1.74
CA TYR A 58 5.77 3.40 -2.18
C TYR A 58 4.67 3.04 -1.19
N ALA A 59 5.00 2.49 -0.01
CA ALA A 59 3.99 1.99 0.93
C ALA A 59 2.94 3.05 1.33
N VAL A 60 3.38 4.31 1.51
CA VAL A 60 2.51 5.45 1.85
C VAL A 60 1.77 5.98 0.62
N GLU A 61 2.44 6.06 -0.53
CA GLU A 61 1.82 6.48 -1.79
C GLU A 61 0.67 5.53 -2.19
N ASP A 62 0.90 4.22 -2.09
CA ASP A 62 -0.06 3.20 -2.52
C ASP A 62 -1.30 3.13 -1.61
N ILE A 63 -1.15 3.35 -0.29
CA ILE A 63 -2.32 3.41 0.60
C ILE A 63 -3.15 4.68 0.39
N HIS A 64 -2.53 5.77 -0.08
CA HIS A 64 -3.26 6.98 -0.47
C HIS A 64 -3.98 6.83 -1.81
N ASN A 65 -3.34 6.17 -2.78
CA ASN A 65 -3.86 6.10 -4.15
C ASN A 65 -4.88 4.97 -4.36
N THR A 66 -4.91 3.96 -3.49
CA THR A 66 -5.83 2.84 -3.68
C THR A 66 -7.29 3.23 -3.52
N LEU A 67 -8.17 2.72 -4.39
CA LEU A 67 -9.61 2.98 -4.28
C LEU A 67 -10.24 2.33 -3.02
N ARG A 68 -9.50 1.45 -2.33
CA ARG A 68 -9.96 0.79 -1.11
C ARG A 68 -10.16 1.76 0.06
N THR A 69 -9.31 2.78 0.17
CA THR A 69 -9.37 3.80 1.23
C THR A 69 -10.29 4.97 0.87
N GLY A 70 -10.81 5.01 -0.35
CA GLY A 70 -11.78 6.02 -0.80
C GLY A 70 -11.20 7.43 -0.91
N GLY A 71 -12.07 8.44 -0.91
CA GLY A 71 -11.70 9.86 -0.97
C GLY A 71 -12.28 10.63 0.21
N PRO A 72 -11.77 10.41 1.44
CA PRO A 72 -12.26 11.08 2.63
C PRO A 72 -12.05 12.60 2.54
N LYS A 73 -13.02 13.39 3.03
CA LYS A 73 -13.00 14.86 2.99
C LYS A 73 -12.65 15.52 4.32
N GLY A 74 -12.55 14.74 5.39
CA GLY A 74 -12.28 15.23 6.74
C GLY A 74 -11.95 14.12 7.72
N GLU A 75 -11.70 14.51 8.97
CA GLU A 75 -11.42 13.58 10.06
C GLU A 75 -12.60 12.62 10.30
N GLY A 76 -12.30 11.34 10.47
CA GLY A 76 -13.31 10.30 10.69
C GLY A 76 -14.11 9.89 9.45
N ASP A 77 -13.87 10.52 8.29
CA ASP A 77 -14.43 10.10 7.01
C ASP A 77 -13.60 8.96 6.38
N GLY A 78 -14.19 8.25 5.43
CA GLY A 78 -13.58 7.14 4.72
C GLY A 78 -14.09 5.76 5.16
N PRO A 79 -14.01 4.75 4.28
CA PRO A 79 -14.54 3.41 4.54
C PRO A 79 -13.65 2.52 5.41
N MET A 80 -12.40 2.94 5.71
CA MET A 80 -11.40 2.11 6.38
C MET A 80 -10.94 2.73 7.70
N PRO A 81 -10.67 1.92 8.74
CA PRO A 81 -10.14 2.43 10.01
C PRO A 81 -8.67 2.85 9.89
N ALA A 82 -8.22 3.68 10.84
CA ALA A 82 -6.82 4.08 10.94
C ALA A 82 -5.84 2.90 11.09
N THR A 83 -6.31 1.73 11.52
CA THR A 83 -5.52 0.49 11.59
C THR A 83 -4.90 0.08 10.25
N CYS A 84 -5.43 0.55 9.12
CA CYS A 84 -4.78 0.33 7.82
C CYS A 84 -3.37 0.97 7.72
N TRP A 85 -3.06 1.96 8.57
CA TRP A 85 -1.73 2.58 8.63
C TRP A 85 -0.68 1.75 9.34
N THR A 86 -1.07 0.78 10.17
CA THR A 86 -0.17 0.08 11.12
C THR A 86 1.08 -0.52 10.46
N CYS A 87 0.98 -0.92 9.19
CA CYS A 87 2.07 -1.53 8.43
C CYS A 87 2.64 -0.61 7.33
N LYS A 88 2.40 0.71 7.38
CA LYS A 88 2.72 1.64 6.27
C LYS A 88 3.75 2.71 6.58
N SER A 89 3.92 3.11 7.83
CA SER A 89 4.87 4.17 8.20
C SER A 89 5.55 3.90 9.54
N PRO A 90 6.83 4.29 9.71
CA PRO A 90 7.47 4.35 11.02
C PRO A 90 6.83 5.38 11.98
N ASP A 91 5.91 6.22 11.50
CA ASP A 91 5.12 7.11 12.37
C ASP A 91 4.13 6.37 13.26
N VAL A 92 3.78 5.12 12.94
CA VAL A 92 2.77 4.36 13.71
C VAL A 92 3.20 4.19 15.17
N PRO A 93 4.40 3.63 15.50
CA PRO A 93 4.87 3.58 16.88
C PRO A 93 4.92 4.95 17.57
N ARG A 94 5.29 6.01 16.84
CA ARG A 94 5.32 7.37 17.37
C ARG A 94 3.92 7.83 17.79
N LEU A 95 2.93 7.69 16.91
CA LEU A 95 1.55 8.06 17.20
C LEU A 95 0.93 7.18 18.29
N MET A 96 1.17 5.86 18.30
CA MET A 96 0.68 4.98 19.36
C MET A 96 1.19 5.40 20.75
N ASN A 97 2.41 5.94 20.84
CA ASN A 97 2.94 6.50 22.10
C ASN A 97 2.33 7.85 22.47
N GLU A 98 1.89 8.66 21.50
CA GLU A 98 1.30 9.98 21.72
C GLU A 98 -0.19 9.91 22.07
N ILE A 99 -0.96 9.05 21.38
CA ILE A 99 -2.42 9.02 21.45
C ILE A 99 -3.01 7.68 21.91
N GLY A 100 -2.17 6.66 22.15
CA GLY A 100 -2.61 5.33 22.57
C GLY A 100 -2.87 4.36 21.43
N ILE A 101 -3.26 3.13 21.80
CA ILE A 101 -3.64 2.02 20.90
C ILE A 101 -5.16 1.98 20.76
#